data_AF-A0A0R2JEQ0-F1
#
_entry.id   AF-A0A0R2JEQ0-F1
#
_cell.length_a   1.000
_cell.length_b   1.000
_cell.length_c   1.000
_cell.angle_alpha   90.00
_cell.angle_beta   90.00
_cell.angle_gamma   90.00
#
_symmetry.space_group_name_H-M   'P 1'
#
loop_
_entity.id
_entity.type
_entity.pdbx_description
1 polymer ?
#
loop_
_entity_poly.entity_id
_entity_poly.type
_entity_poly.pdbx_seq_one_letter_code
_entity_poly.pdbx_strand_id
1 'polypeptide(L)'
;MKIELINSLSYTDFPGIQKQIARVKNGVSDELWIASQHEDAAYLLKNKLGIDLNQIKVFDMINQEYLAPIDEQKGLWWADLPLPNQAQLNITKQWDKLIISQGKVIGQMEWFPNSQRFVRSVTWYDFDGQIDYRDIYRRDGTLFATQYFSSGEVLEMNLFNSKHVLSNRFFYFNQNLNFVISDKLETFDGNDAYVKAFAEKYNQYEFIVAQLGRELSFAPQNSVLDMTAGIKDSDGHIFGNLLHVMKETQPKFKRILVDSELDRRLLQSEAENDINIQVVRREK
;
A
#
# COMPACT_ATOMS: atom_id res chain seq x y z
N MET A 1 -21.71 4.97 3.04
CA MET A 1 -20.35 5.50 2.83
C MET A 1 -19.79 4.83 1.59
N LYS A 2 -19.16 5.61 0.71
CA LYS A 2 -18.48 5.16 -0.51
C LYS A 2 -16.97 5.29 -0.30
N ILE A 3 -16.26 4.18 -0.45
CA ILE A 3 -14.83 4.08 -0.24
C ILE A 3 -14.16 3.74 -1.56
N GLU A 4 -13.21 4.55 -1.97
CA GLU A 4 -12.30 4.20 -3.06
C GLU A 4 -11.17 3.34 -2.49
N LEU A 5 -11.08 2.10 -2.94
CA LEU A 5 -10.08 1.14 -2.50
C LEU A 5 -8.98 1.01 -3.54
N ILE A 6 -7.73 1.28 -3.14
CA ILE A 6 -6.55 1.10 -3.98
C ILE A 6 -5.55 0.17 -3.30
N ASN A 7 -4.77 -0.57 -4.10
CA ASN A 7 -3.74 -1.43 -3.53
C ASN A 7 -2.56 -0.64 -2.97
N SER A 8 -1.99 0.29 -3.74
CA SER A 8 -0.75 0.97 -3.37
C SER A 8 -0.63 2.35 -4.03
N LEU A 9 0.11 3.24 -3.38
CA LEU A 9 0.52 4.54 -3.93
C LEU A 9 1.55 4.43 -5.06
N SER A 10 2.15 3.26 -5.28
CA SER A 10 3.12 3.02 -6.35
C SER A 10 2.51 3.02 -7.76
N TYR A 11 1.19 2.84 -7.89
CA TYR A 11 0.50 2.67 -9.18
C TYR A 11 -0.41 3.85 -9.52
N THR A 12 -0.12 5.02 -8.97
CA THR A 12 -1.01 6.20 -9.04
C THR A 12 -1.17 6.79 -10.44
N ASP A 13 -0.32 6.40 -11.40
CA ASP A 13 -0.45 6.78 -12.81
C ASP A 13 -1.48 5.93 -13.58
N PHE A 14 -2.01 4.86 -13.00
CA PHE A 14 -3.03 4.04 -13.66
C PHE A 14 -4.35 4.82 -13.76
N PRO A 15 -5.03 4.83 -14.94
CA PRO A 15 -6.25 5.61 -15.15
C PRO A 15 -7.36 5.30 -14.14
N GLY A 16 -7.49 4.03 -13.74
CA GLY A 16 -8.40 3.61 -12.68
C GLY A 16 -8.12 4.35 -11.36
N ILE A 17 -6.90 4.25 -10.84
CA ILE A 17 -6.50 4.90 -9.58
C ILE A 17 -6.63 6.43 -9.67
N GLN A 18 -6.23 7.06 -10.78
CA GLN A 18 -6.36 8.50 -10.96
C GLN A 18 -7.82 8.96 -10.81
N LYS A 19 -8.76 8.20 -11.40
CA LYS A 19 -10.18 8.49 -11.28
C LYS A 19 -10.72 8.27 -9.86
N GLN A 20 -10.28 7.20 -9.19
CA GLN A 20 -10.62 6.96 -7.79
C GLN A 20 -10.17 8.13 -6.90
N ILE A 21 -8.93 8.58 -7.05
CA ILE A 21 -8.40 9.75 -6.35
C ILE A 21 -9.22 11.01 -6.68
N ALA A 22 -9.54 11.25 -7.95
CA ALA A 22 -10.34 12.40 -8.36
C ALA A 22 -11.74 12.39 -7.73
N ARG A 23 -12.38 11.22 -7.60
CA ARG A 23 -13.69 11.10 -6.96
C ARG A 23 -13.66 11.50 -5.49
N VAL A 24 -12.65 11.06 -4.74
CA VAL A 24 -12.50 11.47 -3.34
C VAL A 24 -12.23 12.97 -3.25
N LYS A 25 -11.34 13.52 -4.09
CA LYS A 25 -11.04 14.96 -4.13
C LYS A 25 -12.26 15.83 -4.45
N ASN A 26 -13.16 15.32 -5.28
CA ASN A 26 -14.37 16.03 -5.70
C ASN A 26 -15.58 15.74 -4.79
N GLY A 27 -15.41 14.99 -3.68
CA GLY A 27 -16.49 14.64 -2.76
C GLY A 27 -17.54 13.67 -3.35
N VAL A 28 -17.21 12.98 -4.43
CA VAL A 28 -18.07 11.93 -5.03
C VAL A 28 -18.02 10.66 -4.18
N SER A 29 -16.85 10.37 -3.62
CA SER A 29 -16.60 9.27 -2.68
C SER A 29 -16.11 9.87 -1.36
N ASP A 30 -16.44 9.23 -0.25
CA ASP A 30 -16.22 9.78 1.09
C ASP A 30 -14.75 9.67 1.53
N GLU A 31 -14.11 8.55 1.23
CA GLU A 31 -12.76 8.23 1.73
C GLU A 31 -11.92 7.44 0.69
N LEU A 32 -10.60 7.53 0.82
CA LEU A 32 -9.63 6.70 0.11
C LEU A 32 -9.01 5.68 1.08
N TRP A 33 -9.10 4.39 0.78
CA TRP A 33 -8.48 3.34 1.60
C TRP A 33 -7.34 2.67 0.81
N ILE A 34 -6.20 2.47 1.47
CA ILE A 34 -4.97 1.94 0.86
C ILE A 34 -4.61 0.61 1.50
N ALA A 35 -4.50 -0.44 0.68
CA ALA A 35 -4.23 -1.82 1.13
C ALA A 35 -2.73 -2.20 1.18
N SER A 36 -1.86 -1.22 1.03
CA SER A 36 -0.41 -1.36 1.16
C SER A 36 0.15 -0.16 1.89
N GLN A 37 1.07 -0.45 2.79
CA GLN A 37 1.79 0.55 3.55
C GLN A 37 2.85 1.26 2.72
N HIS A 38 3.13 2.51 3.07
CA HIS A 38 4.19 3.30 2.44
C HIS A 38 4.74 4.30 3.47
N GLU A 39 6.05 4.28 3.73
CA GLU A 39 6.70 5.10 4.76
C GLU A 39 6.56 6.61 4.49
N ASP A 40 6.42 6.96 3.21
CA ASP A 40 6.26 8.33 2.71
C ASP A 40 4.82 8.71 2.31
N ALA A 41 3.80 7.95 2.74
CA ALA A 41 2.43 8.06 2.23
C ALA A 41 1.87 9.50 2.29
N ALA A 42 1.97 10.16 3.45
CA ALA A 42 1.43 11.51 3.65
C ALA A 42 2.07 12.55 2.72
N TYR A 43 3.38 12.47 2.51
CA TYR A 43 4.10 13.33 1.58
C TYR A 43 3.64 13.11 0.14
N LEU A 44 3.53 11.85 -0.29
CA LEU A 44 3.10 11.51 -1.65
C LEU A 44 1.67 11.96 -1.93
N LEU A 45 0.75 11.69 -1.00
CA LEU A 45 -0.65 12.11 -1.10
C LEU A 45 -0.76 13.63 -1.31
N LYS A 46 -0.03 14.41 -0.50
CA LYS A 46 -0.03 15.87 -0.61
C LYS A 46 0.67 16.37 -1.87
N ASN A 47 1.94 16.01 -2.07
CA ASN A 47 2.81 16.65 -3.04
C ASN A 47 2.78 16.02 -4.44
N LYS A 48 2.30 14.77 -4.58
CA LYS A 48 2.14 14.11 -5.88
C LYS A 48 0.69 14.04 -6.33
N LEU A 49 -0.24 13.81 -5.40
CA LEU A 49 -1.65 13.54 -5.73
C LEU A 49 -2.57 14.73 -5.42
N GLY A 50 -2.05 15.75 -4.72
CA GLY A 50 -2.81 16.95 -4.34
C GLY A 50 -3.98 16.61 -3.42
N ILE A 51 -3.79 15.65 -2.51
CA ILE A 51 -4.74 15.28 -1.47
C ILE A 51 -4.33 16.02 -0.18
N ASP A 52 -5.19 16.92 0.30
CA ASP A 52 -5.03 17.55 1.60
C ASP A 52 -5.64 16.67 2.70
N LEU A 53 -4.79 16.06 3.52
CA LEU A 53 -5.20 15.17 4.62
C LEU A 53 -5.98 15.88 5.75
N ASN A 54 -6.07 17.22 5.74
CA ASN A 54 -6.98 17.95 6.63
C ASN A 54 -8.43 17.91 6.14
N GLN A 55 -8.65 17.66 4.85
CA GLN A 55 -9.95 17.74 4.20
C GLN A 55 -10.43 16.37 3.71
N ILE A 56 -9.50 15.54 3.25
CA ILE A 56 -9.76 14.23 2.68
C ILE A 56 -9.25 13.16 3.65
N LYS A 57 -10.13 12.24 4.02
CA LYS A 57 -9.77 11.09 4.83
C LYS A 57 -9.13 10.02 3.97
N VAL A 58 -7.93 9.63 4.37
CA VAL A 58 -7.20 8.50 3.78
C VAL A 58 -6.89 7.51 4.88
N PHE A 59 -7.27 6.24 4.68
CA PHE A 59 -7.12 5.18 5.67
C PHE A 59 -6.05 4.17 5.22
N ASP A 60 -5.06 3.92 6.08
CA ASP A 60 -4.08 2.85 5.92
C ASP A 60 -4.66 1.56 6.51
N MET A 61 -4.98 0.60 5.64
CA MET A 61 -5.61 -0.66 6.07
C MET A 61 -4.64 -1.59 6.80
N ILE A 62 -3.33 -1.41 6.64
CA ILE A 62 -2.32 -2.24 7.31
C ILE A 62 -2.18 -1.82 8.77
N ASN A 63 -2.00 -0.51 9.00
CA ASN A 63 -1.90 0.05 10.35
C ASN A 63 -3.27 0.31 11.00
N GLN A 64 -4.36 0.18 10.23
CA GLN A 64 -5.74 0.44 10.66
C GLN A 64 -5.92 1.83 11.27
N GLU A 65 -5.30 2.84 10.65
CA GLU A 65 -5.35 4.23 11.10
C GLU A 65 -5.56 5.21 9.93
N TYR A 66 -6.17 6.35 10.24
CA TYR A 66 -6.23 7.46 9.29
C TYR A 66 -4.86 8.13 9.21
N LEU A 67 -4.43 8.42 7.99
CA LEU A 67 -3.22 9.19 7.75
C LEU A 67 -3.43 10.64 8.16
N ALA A 68 -2.42 11.21 8.80
CA ALA A 68 -2.40 12.60 9.24
C ALA A 68 -1.46 13.45 8.36
N PRO A 69 -1.71 14.76 8.24
CA PRO A 69 -0.75 15.68 7.65
C PRO A 69 0.59 15.62 8.40
N ILE A 70 1.68 15.71 7.65
CA ILE A 70 3.03 15.79 8.20
C ILE A 70 3.58 17.21 8.09
N ASP A 71 4.41 17.60 9.06
CA ASP A 71 5.24 18.79 8.97
C ASP A 71 6.51 18.44 8.20
N GLU A 72 6.61 18.92 6.96
CA GLU A 72 7.74 18.62 6.06
C GLU A 72 9.06 19.26 6.50
N GLN A 73 9.05 20.10 7.54
CA GLN A 73 10.27 20.64 8.16
C GLN A 73 10.73 19.80 9.35
N LYS A 74 9.92 18.85 9.80
CA LYS A 74 10.25 17.92 10.87
C LYS A 74 10.57 16.56 10.28
N GLY A 75 11.67 16.00 10.72
CA GLY A 75 12.19 14.72 10.28
C GLY A 75 13.35 14.30 11.17
N LEU A 76 13.78 13.05 11.05
CA LEU A 76 15.03 12.62 11.66
C LEU A 76 16.17 13.18 10.80
N TRP A 77 16.78 14.26 11.24
CA TRP A 77 17.95 14.80 10.54
C TRP A 77 19.11 13.81 10.68
N TRP A 78 19.84 13.58 9.59
CA TRP A 78 20.84 12.51 9.52
C TRP A 78 21.89 12.54 10.65
N ALA A 79 22.29 13.72 11.13
CA ALA A 79 23.28 13.83 12.21
C ALA A 79 22.68 13.67 13.62
N ASP A 80 21.36 13.67 13.74
CA ASP A 80 20.64 13.41 15.00
C ASP A 80 20.29 11.92 15.15
N LEU A 81 20.62 11.08 14.16
CA LEU A 81 20.45 9.62 14.24
C LEU A 81 21.22 9.09 15.46
N PRO A 82 20.57 8.39 16.41
CA PRO A 82 21.27 7.78 17.53
C PRO A 82 22.26 6.70 17.04
N LEU A 83 23.53 6.85 17.39
CA LEU A 83 24.58 5.93 16.95
C LEU A 83 25.12 5.09 18.11
N PRO A 84 25.35 3.78 17.91
CA PRO A 84 25.98 2.94 18.91
C PRO A 84 27.49 3.21 18.98
N ASN A 85 28.12 2.84 20.10
CA ASN A 85 29.58 2.62 20.20
C ASN A 85 30.46 3.75 19.63
N GLN A 86 30.07 5.03 19.86
CA GLN A 86 30.77 6.21 19.33
C GLN A 86 30.99 6.18 17.81
N ALA A 87 30.09 5.51 17.08
CA ALA A 87 30.17 5.46 15.62
C ALA A 87 30.06 6.86 15.02
N GLN A 88 30.62 6.99 13.82
CA GLN A 88 30.70 8.23 13.06
C GLN A 88 29.93 8.08 11.77
N LEU A 89 29.28 9.16 11.36
CA LEU A 89 28.67 9.26 10.04
C LEU A 89 29.72 9.73 9.04
N ASN A 90 29.86 9.00 7.94
CA ASN A 90 30.77 9.35 6.86
C ASN A 90 29.99 9.45 5.55
N ILE A 91 30.12 10.59 4.86
CA ILE A 91 29.56 10.77 3.52
C ILE A 91 30.73 10.72 2.53
N THR A 92 30.74 9.71 1.67
CA THR A 92 31.81 9.50 0.69
C THR A 92 31.68 10.48 -0.48
N LYS A 93 32.72 10.59 -1.31
CA LYS A 93 32.66 11.39 -2.55
C LYS A 93 31.62 10.84 -3.54
N GLN A 94 31.32 9.54 -3.45
CA GLN A 94 30.31 8.83 -4.22
C GLN A 94 28.91 8.98 -3.63
N TRP A 95 28.74 9.78 -2.56
CA TRP A 95 27.49 10.00 -1.84
C TRP A 95 26.96 8.80 -1.06
N ASP A 96 27.80 7.80 -0.79
CA ASP A 96 27.46 6.77 0.19
C ASP A 96 27.40 7.39 1.58
N LYS A 97 26.44 6.98 2.40
CA LYS A 97 26.22 7.51 3.75
C LYS A 97 26.45 6.35 4.71
N LEU A 98 27.69 6.24 5.18
CA LEU A 98 28.17 5.11 5.96
C LEU A 98 28.15 5.43 7.45
N ILE A 99 27.88 4.42 8.26
CA ILE A 99 28.02 4.45 9.71
C ILE A 99 29.24 3.62 10.06
N ILE A 100 30.25 4.23 10.67
CA ILE A 100 31.55 3.62 10.92
C ILE A 100 31.84 3.60 12.41
N SER A 101 32.10 2.43 12.98
CA SER A 101 32.60 2.28 14.35
C SER A 101 33.96 1.61 14.32
N GLN A 102 34.96 2.21 14.98
CA GLN A 102 36.32 1.67 15.09
C GLN A 102 36.94 1.29 13.73
N GLY A 103 36.68 2.09 12.69
CA GLY A 103 37.19 1.86 11.33
C GLY A 103 36.43 0.79 10.52
N LYS A 104 35.40 0.15 11.07
CA LYS A 104 34.53 -0.79 10.38
C LYS A 104 33.19 -0.16 10.01
N VAL A 105 32.69 -0.44 8.81
CA VAL A 105 31.33 -0.07 8.42
C VAL A 105 30.36 -0.98 9.17
N ILE A 106 29.49 -0.39 9.97
CA ILE A 106 28.47 -1.10 10.75
C ILE A 106 27.05 -0.83 10.25
N GLY A 107 26.92 0.09 9.28
CA GLY A 107 25.66 0.35 8.63
C GLY A 107 25.74 1.35 7.49
N GLN A 108 24.64 1.47 6.77
CA GLN A 108 24.46 2.40 5.65
C GLN A 108 23.08 3.05 5.77
N MET A 109 23.03 4.35 5.49
CA MET A 109 21.83 5.16 5.58
C MET A 109 21.34 5.62 4.20
N GLU A 110 20.03 5.74 4.05
CA GLU A 110 19.40 6.41 2.93
C GLU A 110 18.66 7.66 3.40
N TRP A 111 18.59 8.67 2.53
CA TRP A 111 17.78 9.85 2.76
C TRP A 111 16.53 9.82 1.91
N PHE A 112 15.47 10.46 2.41
CA PHE A 112 14.32 10.76 1.58
C PHE A 112 14.73 11.67 0.41
N PRO A 113 14.27 11.38 -0.82
CA PRO A 113 14.44 12.31 -1.93
C PRO A 113 13.69 13.61 -1.63
N ASN A 114 14.22 14.73 -2.12
CA ASN A 114 13.65 16.07 -1.93
C ASN A 114 13.39 16.40 -0.46
N SER A 115 14.29 15.99 0.44
CA SER A 115 14.24 16.32 1.87
C SER A 115 15.47 17.13 2.28
N GLN A 116 15.43 17.72 3.48
CA GLN A 116 16.60 18.34 4.10
C GLN A 116 17.56 17.31 4.69
N ARG A 117 17.86 16.24 3.93
CA ARG A 117 18.68 15.11 4.37
C ARG A 117 18.06 14.36 5.55
N PHE A 118 16.75 14.14 5.49
CA PHE A 118 16.06 13.33 6.48
C PHE A 118 16.29 11.86 6.22
N VAL A 119 16.55 11.11 7.29
CA VAL A 119 16.75 9.67 7.25
C VAL A 119 15.49 8.98 6.77
N ARG A 120 15.61 8.14 5.74
CA ARG A 120 14.57 7.23 5.26
C ARG A 120 14.75 5.83 5.80
N SER A 121 15.98 5.33 5.77
CA SER A 121 16.30 4.01 6.27
C SER A 121 17.74 3.94 6.76
N VAL A 122 18.00 2.99 7.66
CA VAL A 122 19.34 2.62 8.12
C VAL A 122 19.44 1.11 8.06
N THR A 123 20.32 0.60 7.21
CA THR A 123 20.66 -0.83 7.13
C THR A 123 21.85 -1.08 8.03
N TRP A 124 21.71 -1.98 8.99
CA TRP A 124 22.75 -2.37 9.94
C TRP A 124 23.38 -3.70 9.51
N TYR A 125 24.68 -3.81 9.71
CA TYR A 125 25.45 -4.98 9.32
C TYR A 125 25.93 -5.78 10.53
N ASP A 126 25.98 -7.10 10.37
CA ASP A 126 26.62 -7.99 11.34
C ASP A 126 28.16 -7.91 11.26
N PHE A 127 28.85 -8.73 12.06
CA PHE A 127 30.31 -8.76 12.10
C PHE A 127 30.96 -9.20 10.78
N ASP A 128 30.24 -9.96 9.95
CA ASP A 128 30.68 -10.46 8.65
C ASP A 128 30.32 -9.50 7.50
N GLY A 129 29.66 -8.38 7.80
CA GLY A 129 29.24 -7.37 6.84
C GLY A 129 27.95 -7.73 6.10
N GLN A 130 27.22 -8.76 6.53
CA GLN A 130 25.90 -9.09 6.00
C GLN A 130 24.84 -8.20 6.63
N ILE A 131 23.70 -8.04 5.94
CA ILE A 131 22.56 -7.31 6.50
C ILE A 131 22.00 -8.10 7.68
N ASP A 132 21.97 -7.48 8.86
CA ASP A 132 21.31 -8.01 10.05
C ASP A 132 19.86 -7.53 10.08
N TYR A 133 19.68 -6.21 10.16
CA TYR A 133 18.36 -5.58 10.11
C TYR A 133 18.38 -4.22 9.45
N ARG A 134 17.20 -3.70 9.10
CA ARG A 134 17.00 -2.37 8.54
C ARG A 134 15.88 -1.65 9.27
N ASP A 135 16.20 -0.48 9.81
CA ASP A 135 15.19 0.47 10.29
C ASP A 135 14.71 1.34 9.14
N ILE A 136 13.41 1.54 9.05
CA ILE A 136 12.73 2.38 8.06
C ILE A 136 11.96 3.43 8.84
N TYR A 137 12.10 4.69 8.45
CA TYR A 137 11.47 5.83 9.09
C TYR A 137 10.42 6.43 8.17
N ARG A 138 9.38 7.02 8.75
CA ARG A 138 8.49 7.94 8.06
C ARG A 138 9.20 9.28 7.88
N ARG A 139 8.71 10.11 6.95
CA ARG A 139 9.32 11.41 6.65
C ARG A 139 9.38 12.37 7.84
N ASP A 140 8.46 12.23 8.79
CA ASP A 140 8.45 12.99 10.06
C ASP A 140 9.51 12.52 11.08
N GLY A 141 10.30 11.50 10.74
CA GLY A 141 11.36 10.94 11.58
C GLY A 141 10.90 9.80 12.51
N THR A 142 9.62 9.45 12.49
CA THR A 142 9.11 8.35 13.32
C THR A 142 9.51 6.99 12.74
N LEU A 143 9.85 6.01 13.59
CA LEU A 143 10.11 4.65 13.14
C LEU A 143 8.84 4.07 12.50
N PHE A 144 8.95 3.66 11.24
CA PHE A 144 7.87 3.06 10.45
C PHE A 144 7.92 1.53 10.54
N ALA A 145 9.10 0.96 10.33
CA ALA A 145 9.29 -0.49 10.32
C ALA A 145 10.72 -0.87 10.70
N THR A 146 10.90 -2.10 11.20
CA THR A 146 12.20 -2.78 11.27
C THR A 146 12.11 -4.09 10.51
N GLN A 147 12.99 -4.30 9.53
CA GLN A 147 13.11 -5.54 8.76
C GLN A 147 14.30 -6.36 9.27
N TYR A 148 14.11 -7.64 9.52
CA TYR A 148 15.17 -8.58 9.91
C TYR A 148 15.51 -9.49 8.73
N PHE A 149 16.80 -9.78 8.56
CA PHE A 149 17.31 -10.52 7.44
C PHE A 149 17.98 -11.82 7.87
N SER A 150 17.96 -12.81 6.98
CA SER A 150 18.76 -14.03 7.10
C SER A 150 19.20 -14.44 5.71
N SER A 151 20.51 -14.70 5.54
CA SER A 151 21.09 -15.10 4.24
C SER A 151 20.75 -14.14 3.09
N GLY A 152 20.65 -12.84 3.37
CA GLY A 152 20.33 -11.80 2.38
C GLY A 152 18.84 -11.64 2.06
N GLU A 153 17.96 -12.47 2.62
CA GLU A 153 16.52 -12.38 2.42
C GLU A 153 15.82 -11.79 3.65
N VAL A 154 14.73 -11.05 3.44
CA VAL A 154 13.87 -10.60 4.54
C VAL A 154 13.21 -11.82 5.18
N LEU A 155 13.32 -11.94 6.49
CA LEU A 155 12.66 -12.98 7.29
C LEU A 155 11.39 -12.43 7.96
N GLU A 156 11.50 -11.25 8.55
CA GLU A 156 10.44 -10.62 9.33
C GLU A 156 10.45 -9.10 9.11
N MET A 157 9.28 -8.48 9.12
CA MET A 157 9.11 -7.04 9.19
C MET A 157 8.16 -6.70 10.34
N ASN A 158 8.65 -5.91 11.28
CA ASN A 158 7.89 -5.35 12.39
C ASN A 158 7.44 -3.94 12.03
N LEU A 159 6.13 -3.71 12.08
CA LEU A 159 5.51 -2.44 11.71
C LEU A 159 5.08 -1.67 12.94
N PHE A 160 5.27 -0.35 12.91
CA PHE A 160 4.93 0.53 14.03
C PHE A 160 3.86 1.54 13.59
N ASN A 161 2.82 1.71 14.39
CA ASN A 161 1.79 2.73 14.12
C ASN A 161 2.29 4.15 14.41
N SER A 162 1.44 5.15 14.19
CA SER A 162 1.71 6.57 14.51
C SER A 162 2.09 6.86 15.96
N LYS A 163 1.79 5.94 16.90
CA LYS A 163 2.14 6.05 18.33
C LYS A 163 3.42 5.29 18.69
N HIS A 164 4.18 4.81 17.71
CA HIS A 164 5.38 3.99 17.89
C HIS A 164 5.15 2.66 18.61
N VAL A 165 3.92 2.14 18.52
CA VAL A 165 3.58 0.82 19.06
C VAL A 165 3.61 -0.19 17.92
N LEU A 166 4.24 -1.33 18.17
CA LEU A 166 4.25 -2.46 17.24
C LEU A 166 2.80 -2.83 16.87
N SER A 167 2.44 -2.65 15.60
CA SER A 167 1.10 -2.86 15.06
C SER A 167 0.95 -4.23 14.41
N ASN A 168 1.95 -4.68 13.66
CA ASN A 168 1.89 -5.94 12.93
C ASN A 168 3.29 -6.56 12.79
N ARG A 169 3.33 -7.89 12.69
CA ARG A 169 4.52 -8.65 12.29
C ARG A 169 4.25 -9.40 10.99
N PHE A 170 5.08 -9.18 10.00
CA PHE A 170 4.98 -9.77 8.67
C PHE A 170 6.12 -10.76 8.49
N PHE A 171 5.82 -12.02 8.17
CA PHE A 171 6.82 -13.08 8.00
C PHE A 171 6.91 -13.51 6.54
N TYR A 172 8.14 -13.65 6.09
CA TYR A 172 8.48 -13.92 4.70
C TYR A 172 9.14 -15.29 4.58
N PHE A 173 8.76 -16.03 3.54
CA PHE A 173 9.44 -17.27 3.16
C PHE A 173 9.48 -17.38 1.63
N ASN A 174 10.67 -17.68 1.10
CA ASN A 174 10.98 -17.59 -0.33
C ASN A 174 10.58 -16.23 -0.92
N GLN A 175 10.93 -15.12 -0.24
CA GLN A 175 10.63 -13.74 -0.62
C GLN A 175 9.12 -13.39 -0.70
N ASN A 176 8.22 -14.29 -0.29
CA ASN A 176 6.79 -14.07 -0.28
C ASN A 176 6.29 -13.83 1.16
N LEU A 177 5.42 -12.82 1.33
CA LEU A 177 4.76 -12.55 2.60
C LEU A 177 3.66 -13.59 2.84
N ASN A 178 3.99 -14.60 3.64
CA ASN A 178 3.15 -15.79 3.81
C ASN A 178 2.35 -15.76 5.11
N PHE A 179 2.74 -14.94 6.07
CA PHE A 179 2.10 -14.95 7.38
C PHE A 179 2.13 -13.57 8.04
N VAL A 180 1.02 -13.20 8.67
CA VAL A 180 0.84 -11.93 9.37
C VAL A 180 0.31 -12.19 10.77
N ILE A 181 0.87 -11.51 11.77
CA ILE A 181 0.36 -11.44 13.13
C ILE A 181 -0.04 -9.99 13.42
N SER A 182 -1.30 -9.75 13.82
CA SER A 182 -1.77 -8.42 14.22
C SER A 182 -1.38 -8.04 15.65
N ASP A 183 -1.60 -6.78 16.03
CA ASP A 183 -1.45 -6.27 17.39
C ASP A 183 -2.26 -7.05 18.44
N LYS A 184 -3.38 -7.64 18.01
CA LYS A 184 -4.26 -8.50 18.82
C LYS A 184 -3.87 -9.97 18.83
N LEU A 185 -2.71 -10.31 18.25
CA LEU A 185 -2.22 -11.68 18.10
C LEU A 185 -3.13 -12.57 17.22
N GLU A 186 -3.94 -11.97 16.35
CA GLU A 186 -4.67 -12.69 15.32
C GLU A 186 -3.71 -13.03 14.18
N THR A 187 -3.87 -14.21 13.58
CA THR A 187 -2.96 -14.74 12.56
C THR A 187 -3.65 -14.84 11.19
N PHE A 188 -2.93 -14.52 10.12
CA PHE A 188 -3.46 -14.52 8.76
C PHE A 188 -2.45 -15.11 7.77
N ASP A 189 -2.97 -15.84 6.77
CA ASP A 189 -2.19 -16.41 5.68
C ASP A 189 -1.85 -15.32 4.64
N GLY A 190 -0.88 -14.48 5.02
CA GLY A 190 -0.37 -13.39 4.20
C GLY A 190 -1.21 -12.10 4.27
N ASN A 191 -0.73 -11.10 3.53
CA ASN A 191 -1.28 -9.74 3.60
C ASN A 191 -2.72 -9.64 3.10
N ASP A 192 -3.06 -10.39 2.05
CA ASP A 192 -4.38 -10.31 1.41
C ASP A 192 -5.46 -10.81 2.36
N ALA A 193 -5.19 -11.91 3.07
CA ALA A 193 -6.09 -12.44 4.08
C ALA A 193 -6.29 -11.44 5.24
N TYR A 194 -5.22 -10.79 5.67
CA TYR A 194 -5.28 -9.76 6.72
C TYR A 194 -6.13 -8.55 6.30
N VAL A 195 -5.83 -7.95 5.15
CA VAL A 195 -6.56 -6.80 4.60
C VAL A 195 -8.03 -7.15 4.37
N LYS A 196 -8.31 -8.32 3.81
CA LYS A 196 -9.67 -8.81 3.57
C LYS A 196 -10.46 -8.92 4.86
N ALA A 197 -9.90 -9.58 5.88
CA ALA A 197 -10.55 -9.77 7.17
C ALA A 197 -10.85 -8.43 7.87
N PHE A 198 -10.00 -7.41 7.67
CA PHE A 198 -10.30 -6.05 8.11
C PHE A 198 -11.44 -5.43 7.30
N ALA A 199 -11.37 -5.44 5.97
CA ALA A 199 -12.37 -4.82 5.10
C ALA A 199 -13.78 -5.42 5.30
N GLU A 200 -13.88 -6.72 5.57
CA GLU A 200 -15.15 -7.42 5.80
C GLU A 200 -15.90 -6.94 7.05
N LYS A 201 -15.21 -6.33 8.02
CA LYS A 201 -15.84 -5.67 9.19
C LYS A 201 -16.70 -4.46 8.80
N TYR A 202 -16.52 -3.97 7.57
CA TYR A 202 -17.19 -2.79 7.03
C TYR A 202 -18.04 -3.11 5.79
N ASN A 203 -18.55 -4.34 5.68
CA ASN A 203 -19.34 -4.81 4.53
C ASN A 203 -20.63 -4.00 4.23
N GLN A 204 -21.04 -3.12 5.14
CA GLN A 204 -22.12 -2.15 4.94
C GLN A 204 -21.71 -0.94 4.08
N TYR A 205 -20.42 -0.74 3.83
CA TYR A 205 -19.89 0.32 2.96
C TYR A 205 -19.78 -0.16 1.52
N GLU A 206 -19.87 0.79 0.58
CA GLU A 206 -19.68 0.53 -0.84
C GLU A 206 -18.20 0.73 -1.18
N PHE A 207 -17.48 -0.36 -1.39
CA PHE A 207 -16.08 -0.34 -1.82
C PHE A 207 -16.00 -0.32 -3.34
N ILE A 208 -15.33 0.67 -3.89
CA ILE A 208 -15.10 0.83 -5.32
C ILE A 208 -13.65 0.46 -5.61
N VAL A 209 -13.45 -0.47 -6.56
CA VAL A 209 -12.15 -0.93 -7.02
C VAL A 209 -12.07 -0.68 -8.52
N ALA A 210 -10.99 -0.08 -9.01
CA ALA A 210 -10.82 0.23 -10.44
C ALA A 210 -9.71 -0.57 -11.14
N GLN A 211 -9.19 -1.61 -10.49
CA GLN A 211 -8.09 -2.44 -10.99
C GLN A 211 -8.43 -3.92 -10.89
N LEU A 212 -7.80 -4.72 -11.76
CA LEU A 212 -7.98 -6.18 -11.84
C LEU A 212 -6.78 -6.95 -11.26
N GLY A 213 -6.02 -6.34 -10.35
CA GLY A 213 -4.83 -6.92 -9.76
C GLY A 213 -5.13 -7.57 -8.41
N ARG A 214 -4.23 -7.32 -7.46
CA ARG A 214 -4.32 -7.82 -6.08
C ARG A 214 -5.62 -7.40 -5.39
N GLU A 215 -6.24 -6.30 -5.81
CA GLU A 215 -7.48 -5.77 -5.23
C GLU A 215 -8.64 -6.76 -5.26
N LEU A 216 -8.67 -7.66 -6.25
CA LEU A 216 -9.70 -8.69 -6.38
C LEU A 216 -9.64 -9.73 -5.24
N SER A 217 -8.46 -9.95 -4.63
CA SER A 217 -8.28 -10.92 -3.55
C SER A 217 -8.89 -10.39 -2.24
N PHE A 218 -8.67 -9.11 -1.94
CA PHE A 218 -9.00 -8.50 -0.64
C PHE A 218 -10.21 -7.58 -0.62
N ALA A 219 -10.82 -7.25 -1.78
CA ALA A 219 -12.07 -6.49 -1.81
C ALA A 219 -13.16 -7.22 -0.99
N PRO A 220 -13.88 -6.52 -0.10
CA PRO A 220 -14.92 -7.14 0.71
C PRO A 220 -16.17 -7.45 -0.13
N GLN A 221 -17.11 -8.18 0.47
CA GLN A 221 -18.44 -8.38 -0.11
C GLN A 221 -19.14 -7.04 -0.39
N ASN A 222 -20.03 -7.05 -1.38
CA ASN A 222 -20.78 -5.87 -1.83
C ASN A 222 -19.92 -4.78 -2.50
N SER A 223 -18.74 -5.15 -3.00
CA SER A 223 -17.87 -4.24 -3.74
C SER A 223 -18.41 -3.94 -5.14
N VAL A 224 -17.89 -2.87 -5.74
CA VAL A 224 -18.15 -2.41 -7.10
C VAL A 224 -16.84 -2.40 -7.87
N LEU A 225 -16.83 -3.05 -9.03
CA LEU A 225 -15.69 -3.02 -9.93
C LEU A 225 -15.91 -1.96 -11.02
N ASP A 226 -15.10 -0.91 -11.03
CA ASP A 226 -15.16 0.17 -12.02
C ASP A 226 -14.12 -0.04 -13.13
N MET A 227 -14.61 -0.43 -14.32
CA MET A 227 -13.80 -0.71 -15.49
C MET A 227 -13.43 0.56 -16.25
N THR A 228 -12.86 1.54 -15.54
CA THR A 228 -12.40 2.82 -16.12
C THR A 228 -11.26 2.65 -17.11
N ALA A 229 -10.40 1.67 -16.90
CA ALA A 229 -9.34 1.33 -17.83
C ALA A 229 -9.83 0.60 -19.11
N GLY A 230 -11.14 0.39 -19.25
CA GLY A 230 -11.72 -0.47 -20.27
C GLY A 230 -11.82 -1.93 -19.83
N ILE A 231 -12.45 -2.76 -20.65
CA ILE A 231 -12.72 -4.18 -20.35
C ILE A 231 -11.83 -5.15 -21.14
N LYS A 232 -10.97 -4.63 -22.03
CA LYS A 232 -10.12 -5.41 -22.93
C LYS A 232 -8.65 -5.16 -22.68
N ASP A 233 -7.84 -6.19 -22.91
CA ASP A 233 -6.39 -6.13 -22.93
C ASP A 233 -5.84 -5.52 -24.23
N SER A 234 -4.51 -5.48 -24.35
CA SER A 234 -3.80 -4.96 -25.52
C SER A 234 -4.07 -5.74 -26.80
N ASP A 235 -4.49 -7.00 -26.70
CA ASP A 235 -4.79 -7.88 -27.84
C ASP A 235 -6.28 -7.81 -28.23
N GLY A 236 -7.08 -7.04 -27.50
CA GLY A 236 -8.50 -6.85 -27.74
C GLY A 236 -9.40 -7.92 -27.12
N HIS A 237 -8.83 -8.83 -26.32
CA HIS A 237 -9.59 -9.83 -25.57
C HIS A 237 -10.08 -9.25 -24.25
N ILE A 238 -11.18 -9.78 -23.72
CA ILE A 238 -11.66 -9.39 -22.39
C ILE A 238 -10.66 -9.89 -21.35
N PHE A 239 -10.33 -9.03 -20.37
CA PHE A 239 -9.39 -9.42 -19.31
C PHE A 239 -9.82 -10.73 -18.63
N GLY A 240 -8.91 -11.71 -18.57
CA GLY A 240 -9.18 -13.01 -17.95
C GLY A 240 -9.63 -12.88 -16.49
N ASN A 241 -9.05 -11.97 -15.71
CA ASN A 241 -9.45 -11.69 -14.33
C ASN A 241 -10.88 -11.14 -14.24
N LEU A 242 -11.32 -10.34 -15.22
CA LEU A 242 -12.70 -9.84 -15.27
C LEU A 242 -13.67 -10.98 -15.56
N LEU A 243 -13.35 -11.87 -16.50
CA LEU A 243 -14.15 -13.07 -16.78
C LEU A 243 -14.23 -13.99 -15.55
N HIS A 244 -13.14 -14.13 -14.81
CA HIS A 244 -13.13 -14.91 -13.57
C HIS A 244 -14.09 -14.33 -12.53
N VAL A 245 -14.01 -13.02 -12.27
CA VAL A 245 -14.94 -12.31 -11.36
C VAL A 245 -16.39 -12.53 -11.77
N MET A 246 -16.68 -12.45 -13.07
CA MET A 246 -18.05 -12.63 -13.58
C MET A 246 -18.63 -14.03 -13.39
N LYS A 247 -17.78 -15.05 -13.31
CA LYS A 247 -18.16 -16.46 -13.18
C LYS A 247 -18.17 -16.96 -11.72
N GLU A 248 -17.90 -16.09 -10.76
CA GLU A 248 -17.95 -16.46 -9.34
C GLU A 248 -19.37 -16.84 -8.92
N THR A 249 -19.52 -18.03 -8.32
CA THR A 249 -20.80 -18.51 -7.79
C THR A 249 -21.31 -17.66 -6.63
N GLN A 250 -20.39 -17.14 -5.81
CA GLN A 250 -20.66 -16.21 -4.71
C GLN A 250 -19.90 -14.91 -4.95
N PRO A 251 -20.40 -14.02 -5.80
CA PRO A 251 -19.60 -12.89 -6.25
C PRO A 251 -19.43 -11.86 -5.15
N LYS A 252 -18.17 -11.49 -4.90
CA LYS A 252 -17.81 -10.38 -4.01
C LYS A 252 -18.29 -9.05 -4.58
N PHE A 253 -18.13 -8.90 -5.90
CA PHE A 253 -18.55 -7.71 -6.63
C PHE A 253 -20.02 -7.84 -7.02
N LYS A 254 -20.86 -6.90 -6.59
CA LYS A 254 -22.29 -6.88 -6.95
C LYS A 254 -22.55 -6.16 -8.25
N ARG A 255 -21.67 -5.21 -8.60
CA ARG A 255 -21.77 -4.43 -9.83
C ARG A 255 -20.44 -4.29 -10.54
N ILE A 256 -20.51 -4.33 -11.87
CA ILE A 256 -19.41 -3.95 -12.76
C ILE A 256 -19.84 -2.71 -13.52
N LEU A 257 -19.10 -1.61 -13.37
CA LEU A 257 -19.37 -0.33 -14.01
C LEU A 257 -18.54 -0.17 -15.28
N VAL A 258 -19.19 -0.03 -16.43
CA VAL A 258 -18.54 0.15 -17.74
C VAL A 258 -18.87 1.50 -18.37
N ASP A 259 -18.03 1.98 -19.30
CA ASP A 259 -18.23 3.27 -19.96
C ASP A 259 -19.29 3.23 -21.07
N SER A 260 -19.31 2.15 -21.84
CA SER A 260 -20.13 2.05 -23.03
C SER A 260 -21.22 1.00 -22.92
N GLU A 261 -22.32 1.25 -23.64
CA GLU A 261 -23.40 0.26 -23.82
C GLU A 261 -22.91 -0.97 -24.59
N LEU A 262 -21.90 -0.81 -25.44
CA LEU A 262 -21.26 -1.92 -26.16
C LEU A 262 -20.55 -2.86 -25.19
N ASP A 263 -19.74 -2.31 -24.28
CA ASP A 263 -19.03 -3.09 -23.24
C ASP A 263 -20.02 -3.81 -22.33
N ARG A 264 -21.11 -3.14 -21.97
CA ARG A 264 -22.18 -3.74 -21.15
C ARG A 264 -22.76 -4.98 -21.84
N ARG A 265 -23.13 -4.86 -23.11
CA ARG A 265 -23.70 -5.98 -23.89
C ARG A 265 -22.69 -7.10 -24.09
N LEU A 266 -21.42 -6.76 -24.34
CA LEU A 266 -20.36 -7.74 -24.52
C LEU A 266 -20.15 -8.56 -23.25
N LEU A 267 -20.05 -7.92 -22.09
CA LEU A 267 -19.92 -8.64 -20.82
C LEU A 267 -21.18 -9.47 -20.51
N GLN A 268 -22.37 -8.96 -20.83
CA GLN A 268 -23.61 -9.71 -20.63
C GLN A 268 -23.72 -10.95 -21.52
N SER A 269 -23.21 -10.91 -22.76
CA SER A 269 -23.21 -12.09 -23.64
C SER A 269 -22.23 -13.16 -23.18
N GLU A 270 -21.08 -12.77 -22.63
CA GLU A 270 -20.04 -13.70 -22.19
C GLU A 270 -20.39 -14.50 -20.95
N ALA A 271 -21.44 -14.10 -20.24
CA ALA A 271 -21.79 -14.72 -18.98
C ALA A 271 -23.17 -15.41 -19.01
N GLU A 272 -23.54 -15.94 -20.18
CA GLU A 272 -24.62 -16.90 -20.45
C GLU A 272 -25.34 -17.44 -19.18
N ASN A 273 -26.52 -16.88 -18.91
CA ASN A 273 -27.58 -17.35 -17.99
C ASN A 273 -27.29 -17.57 -16.47
N ASP A 274 -26.07 -17.43 -15.95
CA ASP A 274 -25.75 -17.68 -14.52
C ASP A 274 -25.02 -16.51 -13.85
N ILE A 275 -25.40 -15.26 -14.16
CA ILE A 275 -24.76 -14.08 -13.59
C ILE A 275 -25.41 -13.66 -12.27
N ASN A 276 -24.62 -13.73 -11.19
CA ASN A 276 -24.96 -13.14 -9.90
C ASN A 276 -24.49 -11.67 -9.75
N ILE A 277 -23.93 -11.05 -10.81
CA ILE A 277 -23.35 -9.69 -10.85
C ILE A 277 -24.05 -8.76 -11.86
N GLN A 278 -24.46 -7.58 -11.41
CA GLN A 278 -25.10 -6.61 -12.31
C GLN A 278 -24.05 -5.80 -13.12
N VAL A 279 -24.05 -5.93 -14.45
CA VAL A 279 -23.25 -5.05 -15.33
C VAL A 279 -24.04 -3.78 -15.65
N VAL A 280 -23.50 -2.63 -15.26
CA VAL A 280 -24.16 -1.32 -15.34
C VAL A 280 -23.30 -0.35 -16.13
N ARG A 281 -23.93 0.43 -17.01
CA ARG A 281 -23.27 1.54 -17.67
C ARG A 281 -23.17 2.72 -16.70
N ARG A 282 -21.99 3.34 -16.59
CA ARG A 282 -21.80 4.55 -15.78
C ARG A 282 -22.71 5.68 -16.27
N GLU A 283 -23.44 6.28 -15.35
CA GLU A 283 -24.11 7.55 -15.57
C GLU A 283 -23.04 8.66 -15.59
N LYS A 284 -23.20 9.63 -16.49
CA LYS A 284 -22.24 10.72 -16.71
C LYS A 284 -22.34 11.76 -15.61
#